data_AF-A0A2E1RIS9-F1
#
_entry.id   AF-A0A2E1RIS9-F1
#
_cell.length_a   1.000
_cell.length_b   1.000
_cell.length_c   1.000
_cell.angle_alpha   90.00
_cell.angle_beta   90.00
_cell.angle_gamma   90.00
#
_symmetry.space_group_name_H-M   'P 1'
#
loop_
_entity.id
_entity.type
_entity.pdbx_description
1 polymer ?
#
loop_
_entity_poly.entity_id
_entity_poly.type
_entity_poly.pdbx_seq_one_letter_code
_entity_poly.pdbx_strand_id
1 'polypeptide(L)' 'AYWNEKDDFDKHYHEFEIKQFNFLLQQTNWKIMDYQLWTSPDPFKIGIRPFLRYFYNRYYIVYCEKN' A
#
# COMPACT_ATOMS: atom_id res chain seq x y z
N ALA A 1 7.08 -1.90 15.23
CA ALA A 1 7.50 -2.91 14.22
C ALA A 1 8.18 -4.03 14.97
N TYR A 2 7.84 -5.28 14.65
CA TYR A 2 8.54 -6.46 15.12
C TYR A 2 9.38 -6.99 13.96
N TRP A 3 10.65 -7.29 14.22
CA TRP A 3 11.60 -7.72 13.20
C TRP A 3 12.33 -8.97 13.66
N ASN A 4 11.88 -10.12 13.18
CA ASN A 4 12.55 -11.38 13.42
C ASN A 4 13.71 -11.55 12.42
N GLU A 5 14.92 -11.76 12.95
CA GLU A 5 16.12 -11.99 12.13
C GLU A 5 16.28 -13.45 11.67
N LYS A 6 15.53 -14.39 12.28
CA LYS A 6 15.64 -15.83 11.99
C LYS A 6 14.61 -16.32 10.98
N ASP A 7 13.51 -15.59 10.80
CA ASP A 7 12.43 -15.93 9.88
C ASP A 7 11.99 -14.68 9.11
N ASP A 8 12.19 -14.71 7.79
CA ASP A 8 11.84 -13.61 6.89
C ASP A 8 10.32 -13.40 6.77
N PHE A 9 9.51 -14.44 6.99
CA PHE A 9 8.05 -14.34 6.92
C PHE A 9 7.43 -13.73 8.17
N ASP A 10 8.18 -13.64 9.27
CA ASP A 10 7.75 -13.10 10.56
C ASP A 10 8.14 -11.61 10.76
N LYS A 11 8.45 -10.93 9.65
CA LYS A 11 8.74 -9.51 9.64
C LYS A 11 7.44 -8.71 9.52
N HIS A 12 7.11 -7.94 10.56
CA HIS A 12 5.93 -7.07 10.55
C HIS A 12 6.27 -5.70 9.97
N TYR A 13 5.81 -5.46 8.75
CA TYR A 13 5.83 -4.15 8.12
C TYR A 13 4.67 -3.29 8.64
N HIS A 14 4.89 -1.98 8.82
CA HIS A 14 3.77 -1.07 9.07
C HIS A 14 3.13 -0.70 7.74
N GLU A 15 1.80 -0.73 7.71
CA GLU A 15 1.05 -0.09 6.65
C GLU A 15 1.15 1.44 6.82
N PHE A 16 1.44 2.14 5.72
CA PHE A 16 1.48 3.59 5.67
C PHE A 16 0.23 4.14 5.01
N GLU A 17 -0.25 5.29 5.47
CA GLU A 17 -1.13 6.09 4.62
C GLU A 17 -0.35 6.61 3.42
N ILE A 18 -1.05 6.82 2.29
CA ILE A 18 -0.45 7.32 1.04
C ILE A 18 0.37 8.60 1.28
N LYS A 19 -0.13 9.51 2.13
CA LYS A 19 0.59 10.75 2.46
C LYS A 19 1.89 10.50 3.22
N GLN A 20 1.89 9.57 4.18
CA GLN A 20 3.09 9.21 4.95
C GLN A 20 4.13 8.54 4.06
N PHE A 21 3.69 7.65 3.16
CA PHE A 21 4.58 6.97 2.23
C PHE A 21 5.17 7.93 1.18
N ASN A 22 4.35 8.82 0.61
CA ASN A 22 4.83 9.84 -0.34
C ASN A 22 5.82 10.81 0.32
N PHE A 23 5.56 11.19 1.58
CA PHE A 23 6.50 12.00 2.35
C PHE A 23 7.84 11.28 2.50
N LEU A 24 7.84 9.99 2.85
CA LEU A 24 9.06 9.20 3.00
C LEU A 24 9.85 9.10 1.68
N LEU A 25 9.17 8.91 0.55
CA LEU A 25 9.81 8.91 -0.78
C LEU A 25 10.49 10.25 -1.08
N GLN A 26 9.81 11.36 -0.79
CA GLN A 26 10.38 12.70 -0.96
C GLN A 26 11.61 12.92 -0.08
N GLN A 27 11.57 12.52 1.20
CA GLN A 27 12.70 12.64 2.12
C GLN A 27 13.91 11.79 1.70
N THR A 28 13.68 10.72 0.93
CA THR A 28 14.72 9.81 0.45
C THR A 28 15.16 10.10 -0.98
N ASN A 29 14.87 11.32 -1.49
CA ASN A 29 15.23 11.80 -2.82
C ASN A 29 14.64 10.99 -3.98
N TRP A 30 13.48 10.36 -3.77
CA TRP A 30 12.70 9.77 -4.84
C TRP A 30 11.66 10.77 -5.35
N LYS A 31 11.57 10.90 -6.67
CA LYS A 31 10.56 11.68 -7.37
C LYS A 31 9.48 10.75 -7.89
N ILE A 32 8.25 10.93 -7.43
CA ILE A 32 7.08 10.18 -7.91
C ILE A 32 6.74 10.71 -9.30
N MET A 33 6.76 9.83 -10.30
CA MET A 33 6.46 10.16 -11.70
C MET A 33 5.04 9.76 -12.08
N ASP A 34 4.56 8.64 -11.55
CA ASP A 34 3.18 8.17 -11.74
C ASP A 34 2.74 7.31 -10.55
N TYR A 35 1.43 7.15 -10.38
CA TYR A 35 0.85 6.30 -9.36
C TYR A 35 -0.50 5.71 -9.79
N GLN A 36 -0.84 4.55 -9.23
CA GLN A 36 -2.14 3.94 -9.42
C GLN A 36 -2.72 3.46 -8.09
N LEU A 37 -4.04 3.62 -7.97
CA LEU A 37 -4.84 3.11 -6.86
C LEU A 37 -5.82 2.09 -7.38
N TRP A 38 -6.00 0.98 -6.65
CA TRP A 38 -7.01 0.00 -7.00
C TRP A 38 -7.71 -0.60 -5.79
N THR A 39 -8.92 -1.05 -6.06
CA THR A 39 -9.78 -1.74 -5.11
C THR A 39 -9.51 -3.23 -5.14
N SER A 40 -9.92 -3.94 -4.09
CA SER A 40 -9.81 -5.40 -4.00
C SER A 40 -11.19 -6.01 -3.86
N PRO A 41 -11.98 -6.03 -4.94
CA PRO A 41 -13.32 -6.59 -4.91
C PRO A 41 -13.30 -8.11 -4.67
N ASP A 42 -14.36 -8.63 -4.05
CA ASP A 42 -14.59 -10.06 -3.88
C ASP A 42 -15.91 -10.42 -4.57
N PRO A 43 -15.88 -10.77 -5.87
CA PRO A 43 -17.09 -10.93 -6.68
C PRO A 43 -17.95 -12.13 -6.26
N PHE A 44 -17.38 -13.09 -5.52
CA PHE A 44 -18.09 -14.29 -5.09
C PHE A 44 -18.80 -14.12 -3.74
N LYS A 45 -18.63 -12.97 -3.06
CA LYS A 45 -19.24 -12.72 -1.75
C LYS A 45 -20.37 -11.69 -1.82
N ILE A 46 -21.53 -12.09 -1.32
CA ILE A 46 -22.71 -11.22 -1.20
C ILE A 46 -22.78 -10.65 0.22
N GLY A 47 -22.90 -9.33 0.34
CA GLY A 47 -23.08 -8.63 1.62
C GLY A 47 -22.61 -7.18 1.58
N ILE A 48 -22.95 -6.40 2.62
CA ILE A 48 -22.60 -4.96 2.70
C ILE A 48 -21.09 -4.76 2.69
N ARG A 49 -20.34 -5.51 3.51
CA ARG A 49 -18.88 -5.37 3.59
C ARG A 49 -18.18 -5.77 2.27
N PRO A 50 -18.52 -6.89 1.60
CA PRO A 50 -18.03 -7.18 0.24
C PRO A 50 -18.37 -6.07 -0.78
N PHE A 51 -19.59 -5.53 -0.75
CA PHE A 51 -19.99 -4.43 -1.62
C PHE A 51 -19.15 -3.16 -1.40
N LEU A 52 -18.88 -2.80 -0.15
CA LEU A 52 -18.05 -1.62 0.16
C LEU A 52 -16.61 -1.75 -0.38
N ARG A 53 -16.08 -2.97 -0.57
CA ARG A 53 -14.71 -3.17 -1.12
C ARG A 53 -14.53 -2.70 -2.55
N TYR A 54 -15.62 -2.42 -3.28
CA TYR A 54 -15.57 -1.90 -4.63
C TYR A 54 -15.31 -0.39 -4.70
N PHE A 55 -15.51 0.34 -3.61
CA PHE A 55 -15.42 1.81 -3.58
C PHE A 55 -14.15 2.31 -2.91
N TYR A 56 -13.62 1.56 -1.95
CA TYR A 56 -12.43 1.97 -1.20
C TYR A 56 -11.17 1.32 -1.74
N ASN A 57 -10.21 2.15 -2.15
CA ASN A 57 -8.89 1.71 -2.61
C ASN A 57 -8.13 1.04 -1.46
N ARG A 58 -7.51 -0.10 -1.76
CA ARG A 58 -6.71 -0.88 -0.79
C ARG A 58 -5.23 -0.88 -1.11
N TYR A 59 -4.91 -0.72 -2.38
CA TYR A 59 -3.55 -0.82 -2.84
C TYR A 59 -3.14 0.46 -3.54
N TYR A 60 -1.87 0.79 -3.37
CA TYR A 60 -1.21 1.95 -3.93
C TYR A 60 0.13 1.49 -4.51
N ILE A 61 0.35 1.76 -5.79
CA ILE A 61 1.63 1.52 -6.46
C ILE A 61 2.12 2.84 -7.01
N VAL A 62 3.44 3.03 -6.97
CA VAL A 62 4.11 4.23 -7.42
C VAL A 62 5.26 3.87 -8.32
N TYR A 63 5.41 4.61 -9.40
CA TYR A 63 6.62 4.64 -10.22
C TYR A 63 7.43 5.87 -9.82
N CYS A 64 8.66 5.63 -9.36
CA CYS A 64 9.55 6.68 -8.89
C CYS A 64 10.90 6.60 -9.58
N GLU A 65 11.49 7.77 -9.82
CA GLU A 65 12.88 7.90 -10.25
C GLU A 65 13.70 8.50 -9.10
N LYS A 66 14.93 8.01 -8.93
CA LYS A 66 15.85 8.56 -7.93
C LYS A 66 16.67 9.66 -8.59
N ASN A 67 16.71 10.83 -7.95
CA ASN A 67 17.59 11.93 -8.35
C ASN A 67 19.02 11.69 -7.90
#